data_AF-A0A5R9CRU9-F1
#
_entry.id   AF-A0A5R9CRU9-F1
#
_cell.length_a   1.000
_cell.length_b   1.000
_cell.length_c   1.000
_cell.angle_alpha   90.00
_cell.angle_beta   90.00
_cell.angle_gamma   90.00
#
_symmetry.space_group_name_H-M   'P 1'
#
loop_
_entity.id
_entity.type
_entity.pdbx_description
1 polymer ?
#
loop_
_entity_poly.entity_id
_entity_poly.type
_entity_poly.pdbx_seq_one_letter_code
_entity_poly.pdbx_strand_id
1 'polypeptide(L)' 'MDENLRITLIGMLTLIIGTIFASVVASFGITSVIPGLLSFLIAAALVTFGFRFTNHHHLASKH' A
#
# COMPACT_ATOMS: atom_id res chain seq x y z
N MET A 1 -18.11 8.44 5.83
CA MET A 1 -17.95 7.03 5.44
C MET A 1 -17.53 6.28 6.68
N ASP A 2 -18.16 5.14 6.99
CA ASP A 2 -17.84 4.38 8.21
C ASP A 2 -16.36 3.98 8.24
N GLU A 3 -15.76 4.02 9.43
CA GLU A 3 -14.33 3.74 9.64
C GLU A 3 -13.93 2.36 9.07
N ASN A 4 -14.83 1.39 9.22
CA ASN A 4 -14.65 0.04 8.68
C ASN A 4 -14.58 0.06 7.14
N LEU A 5 -15.48 0.81 6.49
CA LEU A 5 -15.48 0.95 5.03
C LEU A 5 -14.22 1.69 4.54
N ARG A 6 -13.69 2.65 5.32
CA ARG A 6 -12.43 3.34 5.02
C ARG A 6 -11.23 2.40 5.06
N ILE A 7 -11.14 1.55 6.08
CA ILE A 7 -10.06 0.56 6.22
C ILE A 7 -10.12 -0.45 5.09
N THR A 8 -11.31 -0.99 4.79
CA THR A 8 -11.50 -1.92 3.67
C THR A 8 -11.11 -1.28 2.33
N LEU A 9 -11.45 -0.01 2.11
CA LEU A 9 -11.09 0.70 0.89
C LEU A 9 -9.57 0.83 0.74
N ILE A 10 -8.86 1.22 1.80
CA ILE A 10 -7.40 1.35 1.78
C ILE A 10 -6.73 -0.02 1.57
N GLY A 11 -7.26 -1.06 2.22
CA GLY A 11 -6.79 -2.44 2.04
C GLY A 11 -6.97 -2.93 0.61
N MET A 12 -8.14 -2.70 0.00
CA MET A 12 -8.37 -3.05 -1.40
C MET A 12 -7.44 -2.28 -2.35
N LEU A 13 -7.27 -0.98 -2.15
CA LEU A 13 -6.37 -0.17 -2.99
C LEU A 13 -4.93 -0.68 -2.90
N THR A 14 -4.48 -1.02 -1.70
CA THR A 14 -3.17 -1.62 -1.46
C THR A 14 -3.00 -2.93 -2.22
N LEU A 15 -3.99 -3.82 -2.14
CA LEU A 15 -3.94 -5.12 -2.81
C LEU A 15 -3.91 -4.97 -4.33
N ILE A 16 -4.75 -4.09 -4.89
CA ILE A 16 -4.82 -3.85 -6.33
C ILE A 16 -3.48 -3.27 -6.83
N ILE A 17 -2.98 -2.23 -6.19
CA ILE A 17 -1.73 -1.58 -6.60
C ILE A 17 -0.54 -2.54 -6.45
N GLY A 18 -0.46 -3.26 -5.33
CA GLY A 18 0.61 -4.24 -5.09
C GLY A 18 0.61 -5.37 -6.12
N THR A 19 -0.56 -5.86 -6.51
CA THR A 19 -0.71 -6.93 -7.51
C THR A 19 -0.32 -6.47 -8.91
N ILE A 20 -0.73 -5.27 -9.31
CA ILE A 20 -0.34 -4.68 -10.60
C ILE A 20 1.18 -4.50 -10.64
N PHE A 21 1.76 -3.95 -9.57
CA PHE A 21 3.19 -3.69 -9.51
C PHE A 21 4.02 -4.98 -9.54
N ALA A 22 3.60 -6.01 -8.80
CA ALA A 22 4.21 -7.35 -8.87
C ALA A 22 4.12 -7.96 -10.28
N SER A 23 2.98 -7.80 -10.96
CA SER A 23 2.77 -8.32 -12.32
C SER A 23 3.64 -7.62 -13.36
N VAL A 24 3.76 -6.29 -13.26
CA VAL A 24 4.63 -5.47 -14.13
C VAL A 24 6.09 -5.90 -13.95
N VAL A 25 6.54 -6.03 -12.70
CA VAL A 25 7.91 -6.44 -12.36
C VAL A 25 8.21 -7.87 -12.85
N ALA A 26 7.26 -8.79 -12.73
CA ALA A 26 7.38 -10.13 -13.28
C ALA A 26 7.46 -10.12 -14.83
N SER A 27 6.72 -9.22 -15.48
CA SER A 27 6.69 -9.08 -16.95
C SER A 27 7.99 -8.51 -17.55
N PHE A 28 8.82 -7.82 -16.77
CA PHE A 28 10.13 -7.34 -17.22
C PHE A 28 11.19 -8.46 -17.33
N GLY A 29 10.82 -9.72 -17.11
CA GLY A 29 11.70 -10.87 -17.30
C GLY A 29 12.80 -10.98 -16.23
N ILE A 30 12.71 -10.18 -15.16
CA ILE A 30 13.60 -10.33 -14.00
C ILE A 30 13.06 -11.50 -13.17
N THR A 31 13.37 -12.72 -13.63
CA THR A 31 13.13 -14.00 -12.95
C THR A 31 14.04 -14.21 -11.73
N SER A 32 14.30 -13.14 -10.99
CA SER A 32 14.83 -13.24 -9.63
C SER A 32 13.77 -12.67 -8.70
N VAL A 33 13.46 -13.38 -7.63
CA VAL A 33 12.41 -13.02 -6.67
C VAL A 33 12.66 -11.64 -6.02
N ILE A 34 13.87 -11.08 -6.17
CA ILE A 34 14.40 -9.88 -5.53
C ILE A 34 13.65 -8.58 -5.91
N PRO A 35 13.42 -8.22 -7.19
CA PRO A 35 12.71 -6.98 -7.51
C PRO A 35 11.22 -7.06 -7.16
N GLY A 36 10.62 -8.27 -7.21
CA GLY A 36 9.25 -8.50 -6.74
C GLY A 36 9.13 -8.27 -5.22
N LEU A 37 10.09 -8.76 -4.44
CA LEU A 37 10.17 -8.52 -3.00
C LEU A 37 10.42 -7.04 -2.66
N LEU A 38 11.34 -6.37 -3.36
CA LEU A 38 11.58 -4.93 -3.18
C LEU A 38 10.32 -4.12 -3.49
N SER A 39 9.60 -4.52 -4.54
CA SER A 39 8.38 -3.88 -4.97
C SER A 39 7.24 -4.03 -3.95
N PHE A 40 7.12 -5.23 -3.36
CA PHE A 40 6.23 -5.48 -2.23
C PHE A 40 6.61 -4.66 -1.00
N LEU A 41 7.91 -4.55 -0.69
CA LEU A 41 8.41 -3.79 0.46
C LEU A 41 8.10 -2.29 0.33
N ILE A 42 8.28 -1.73 -0.87
CA ILE A 42 7.95 -0.33 -1.17
C ILE A 42 6.44 -0.09 -1.05
N ALA A 43 5.61 -1.01 -1.57
CA ALA A 43 4.17 -0.93 -1.43
C ALA A 43 3.74 -0.99 0.05
N ALA A 44 4.30 -1.93 0.83
CA ALA A 44 4.04 -2.04 2.26
C ALA A 44 4.47 -0.78 3.03
N ALA A 45 5.61 -0.18 2.68
CA ALA A 45 6.09 1.07 3.26
C ALA A 45 5.16 2.24 2.94
N LEU A 46 4.74 2.40 1.68
CA LEU A 46 3.79 3.44 1.26
C LEU A 46 2.46 3.35 2.01
N VAL A 47 1.96 2.12 2.21
CA VAL A 47 0.70 1.88 2.91
C VAL A 47 0.83 2.16 4.40
N THR A 48 1.93 1.70 5.01
CA THR A 48 2.24 2.00 6.42
C THR A 48 2.37 3.50 6.65
N PHE A 49 3.08 4.21 5.77
CA PHE A 49 3.19 5.66 5.82
C PHE A 49 1.83 6.33 5.57
N GLY A 50 1.04 5.87 4.61
CA GLY A 50 -0.30 6.38 4.33
C GLY A 50 -1.25 6.27 5.52
N PHE A 51 -1.24 5.12 6.22
CA PHE A 51 -2.00 4.95 7.46
C PHE A 51 -1.47 5.81 8.59
N ARG A 52 -0.15 5.91 8.78
CA ARG A 52 0.46 6.72 9.83
C ARG A 52 0.17 8.22 9.63
N PHE A 53 0.27 8.72 8.39
CA PHE A 53 -0.07 10.11 8.05
C PHE A 53 -1.56 10.39 8.22
N THR A 54 -2.41 9.46 7.81
CA THR A 54 -3.86 9.56 7.99
C THR A 54 -4.24 9.62 9.48
N ASN A 55 -3.55 8.86 10.34
CA ASN A 55 -3.75 8.90 11.79
C ASN A 55 -3.27 10.22 12.42
N HIS A 56 -2.19 10.83 11.92
CA HIS A 56 -1.77 12.16 12.41
C HIS A 56 -2.76 13.27 12.03
N HIS A 57 -3.40 13.19 10.86
CA HIS A 57 -4.39 14.18 10.44
C HIS A 57 -5.71 14.10 11.23
N HIS A 58 -6.06 12.93 11.77
CA HIS A 58 -7.25 12.75 12.61
C HIS A 58 -7.01 13.27 14.06
N LEU A 59 -5.77 13.25 14.54
CA LEU A 59 -5.40 13.77 15.87
C LEU A 59 -5.17 15.29 15.89
N ALA A 60 -4.79 15.90 14.77
CA ALA A 60 -4.56 17.35 14.68
C ALA A 60 -5.85 18.19 14.54
N SER A 61 -7.00 17.57 14.22
CA SER A 61 -8.28 18.28 14.09
C SER A 61 -9.04 18.45 15.41
N LYS A 62 -8.47 18.00 16.54
CA LYS A 62 -9.14 17.98 17.84
C LYS A 62 -8.54 18.92 18.88
N HIS A 63 -7.78 19.93 18.45
CA HIS A 63 -7.19 20.92 19.34
C HIS A 63 -7.51 22.36 18.89
#